data_AF-A0A226DSY6-F1
#
_entry.id   AF-A0A226DSY6-F1
#
_cell.length_a   1.000
_cell.length_b   1.000
_cell.length_c   1.000
_cell.angle_alpha   90.00
_cell.angle_beta   90.00
_cell.angle_gamma   90.00
#
_symmetry.space_group_name_H-M   'P 1'
#
loop_
_entity.id
_entity.type
_entity.pdbx_description
1 polymer ?
#
loop_
_entity_poly.entity_id
_entity_poly.type
_entity_poly.pdbx_seq_one_letter_code
_entity_poly.pdbx_strand_id
1 'polypeptide(L)'
;MYSQNPQAQNFYQIRATCAQYGTLFEDNEFPPVNRSLYVSGADRHLSRVGPVTWKRPFELSNQPKFYADGVSRHDVIQGELGNCWFIAAVSNLTLHQNLFVQVVPQDNTFERGQYCGAFHFRFWTFGRWVEIVIDDRLPCNSRGQLLFMQSQDKSEFWSCLLEKAYAKFHGSYESLSGGIASEAMQDFSGGIIEMIDIQETQWNNVNNQSELFSVMSKAQDRASLMTCALHNQAGRIGETRTGQGLVAGHAYSITGVCEVSVYNGAQIAQLVRIRNPWGDFEWNGAWSDSSREWSSVDAGTKARLGLVKRNDGEFWMNVDDFQDHFHRLEICHLSPDPVNDVKLSNPAQQNFIPWKRMAFEGAWIPGQSAGGCMNHNTFATNPQYFFDFTASSVDGSADKCTVVVSLIQQTASRSYTRKEGLGKSCIGFRMFRIPRYTGLMDMSFFKRERSLSSGSYINSREISARFEVATGTYVIVPSTFEPNMGGNFLLRIFSEPPAPQMAPQQAYPHPQQQQWGAPPQVQYAHAPPQAPYAPPPYAAAQYPPAQQNMMGGYPPSYGVPPAQPLPPTGPPPGAGPGFGWNL
;
A
#
# COMPACT_ATOMS: atom_id res chain seq x y z
N MET A 1 8.17 9.06 -16.97
CA MET A 1 9.20 8.57 -17.92
C MET A 1 9.07 7.06 -18.25
N TYR A 2 7.91 6.41 -18.11
CA TYR A 2 7.75 4.98 -18.49
C TYR A 2 6.68 4.73 -19.56
N SER A 3 6.11 5.78 -20.13
CA SER A 3 5.21 5.70 -21.27
C SER A 3 6.02 5.84 -22.56
N GLN A 4 6.29 4.72 -23.24
CA GLN A 4 6.95 4.61 -24.54
C GLN A 4 8.48 4.85 -24.57
N ASN A 5 9.25 4.13 -23.75
CA ASN A 5 10.69 4.01 -23.97
C ASN A 5 10.99 2.75 -24.82
N PRO A 6 11.39 2.86 -26.09
CA PRO A 6 11.78 1.72 -26.93
C PRO A 6 13.05 0.97 -26.44
N GLN A 7 13.68 1.44 -25.36
CA GLN A 7 14.82 0.80 -24.68
C GLN A 7 14.47 0.13 -23.34
N ALA A 8 13.19 -0.06 -23.01
CA ALA A 8 12.81 -0.70 -21.74
C ALA A 8 13.46 -2.08 -21.60
N GLN A 9 14.14 -2.31 -20.47
CA GLN A 9 14.73 -3.62 -20.13
C GLN A 9 13.67 -4.73 -20.18
N ASN A 10 13.98 -5.83 -20.87
CA ASN A 10 13.13 -7.01 -20.94
C ASN A 10 13.77 -8.16 -20.15
N PHE A 11 13.08 -8.65 -19.12
CA PHE A 11 13.60 -9.68 -18.22
C PHE A 11 14.03 -10.95 -18.97
N TYR A 12 13.21 -11.43 -19.90
CA TYR A 12 13.47 -12.67 -20.62
C TYR A 12 14.67 -12.57 -21.57
N GLN A 13 14.84 -11.42 -22.25
CA GLN A 13 16.01 -11.15 -23.08
C GLN A 13 17.29 -11.05 -22.25
N ILE A 14 17.22 -10.37 -21.10
CA ILE A 14 18.35 -10.27 -20.16
C ILE A 14 18.74 -11.65 -19.65
N ARG A 15 17.77 -12.46 -19.20
CA ARG A 15 18.01 -13.83 -18.72
C ARG A 15 18.64 -14.71 -19.79
N ALA A 16 18.14 -14.66 -21.02
CA ALA A 16 18.70 -15.40 -22.15
C ALA A 16 20.14 -14.97 -22.48
N THR A 17 20.41 -13.66 -22.47
CA THR A 17 21.75 -13.10 -22.73
C THR A 17 22.74 -13.53 -21.65
N CYS A 18 22.38 -13.38 -20.38
CA CYS A 18 23.23 -13.81 -19.27
C CYS A 18 23.52 -15.32 -19.31
N ALA A 19 22.52 -16.14 -19.62
CA ALA A 19 22.70 -17.58 -19.80
C ALA A 19 23.66 -17.92 -20.96
N GLN A 20 23.58 -17.19 -22.08
CA GLN A 20 24.46 -17.37 -23.23
C GLN A 20 25.93 -17.06 -22.91
N TYR A 21 26.19 -15.98 -22.16
CA TYR A 21 27.55 -15.53 -21.87
C TYR A 21 28.11 -16.03 -20.53
N GLY A 22 27.31 -16.71 -19.71
CA GLY A 22 27.73 -17.18 -18.38
C GLY A 22 28.00 -16.03 -17.41
N THR A 23 27.33 -14.90 -17.57
CA THR A 23 27.52 -13.68 -16.77
C THR A 23 26.33 -13.42 -15.85
N LEU A 24 26.55 -12.71 -14.75
CA LEU A 24 25.46 -12.18 -13.93
C LEU A 24 25.00 -10.82 -14.46
N PHE A 25 23.71 -10.55 -14.37
CA PHE A 25 23.14 -9.27 -14.78
C PHE A 25 23.69 -8.14 -13.92
N GLU A 26 24.03 -7.05 -14.58
CA GLU A 26 24.40 -5.78 -13.96
C GLU A 26 23.48 -4.69 -14.48
N ASP A 27 22.72 -4.09 -13.58
CA ASP A 27 21.74 -3.07 -13.94
C ASP A 27 22.40 -1.69 -14.12
N ASN A 28 22.58 -1.30 -15.38
CA ASN A 28 23.15 0.01 -15.71
C ASN A 28 22.18 1.18 -15.44
N GLU A 29 20.87 0.92 -15.37
CA GLU A 29 19.86 1.93 -15.07
C GLU A 29 19.77 2.23 -13.56
N PHE A 30 20.13 1.26 -12.72
CA PHE A 30 20.15 1.40 -11.26
C PHE A 30 21.41 0.77 -10.65
N PRO A 31 22.60 1.36 -10.92
CA PRO A 31 23.88 0.76 -10.53
C PRO A 31 24.12 0.81 -9.02
N PRO A 32 25.04 -0.01 -8.50
CA PRO A 32 25.37 -0.10 -7.07
C PRO A 32 26.25 1.08 -6.61
N VAL A 33 25.76 2.31 -6.74
CA VAL A 33 26.48 3.55 -6.42
C VAL A 33 25.59 4.53 -5.67
N ASN A 34 26.18 5.58 -5.11
CA ASN A 34 25.49 6.57 -4.29
C ASN A 34 24.25 7.19 -4.95
N ARG A 35 24.21 7.34 -6.28
CA ARG A 35 23.03 7.89 -6.98
C ARG A 35 21.77 7.04 -6.84
N SER A 36 21.94 5.73 -6.62
CA SER A 36 20.82 4.80 -6.41
C SER A 36 20.34 4.80 -4.96
N LEU A 37 21.18 5.28 -4.03
CA LEU A 37 20.83 5.46 -2.62
C LEU A 37 20.22 6.85 -2.37
N TYR A 38 20.78 7.89 -2.97
CA TYR A 38 20.52 9.29 -2.62
C TYR A 38 20.04 10.13 -3.80
N VAL A 39 19.08 11.01 -3.56
CA VAL A 39 18.67 12.13 -4.42
C VAL A 39 19.50 13.37 -4.10
N SER A 40 19.67 13.69 -2.81
CA SER A 40 20.20 14.97 -2.32
C SER A 40 21.69 14.93 -1.95
N GLY A 41 22.33 13.77 -2.12
CA GLY A 41 23.73 13.54 -1.73
C GLY A 41 23.93 13.24 -0.24
N ALA A 42 22.91 13.41 0.61
CA ALA A 42 22.93 12.97 2.01
C ALA A 42 21.50 12.91 2.61
N ASP A 43 20.96 11.71 2.78
CA ASP A 43 19.79 11.50 3.66
C ASP A 43 20.28 11.50 5.13
N ARG A 44 19.62 12.28 6.00
CA ARG A 44 19.96 12.35 7.44
C ARG A 44 19.82 11.01 8.17
N HIS A 45 18.92 10.13 7.73
CA HIS A 45 18.77 8.77 8.27
C HIS A 45 19.91 7.87 7.82
N LEU A 46 20.26 7.91 6.53
CA LEU A 46 21.33 7.09 5.97
C LEU A 46 22.75 7.59 6.30
N SER A 47 22.91 8.87 6.64
CA SER A 47 24.21 9.42 7.05
C SER A 47 24.78 8.78 8.33
N ARG A 48 23.95 8.07 9.10
CA ARG A 48 24.36 7.32 10.30
C ARG A 48 24.89 5.91 10.00
N VAL A 49 24.69 5.41 8.78
CA VAL A 49 24.88 4.01 8.40
C VAL A 49 26.34 3.69 8.01
N GLY A 50 27.18 4.72 7.86
CA GLY A 50 28.58 4.56 7.45
C GLY A 50 28.73 4.14 5.98
N PRO A 51 29.90 3.65 5.56
CA PRO A 51 30.13 3.23 4.18
C PRO A 51 29.23 2.06 3.77
N VAL A 52 28.52 2.22 2.64
CA VAL A 52 27.64 1.21 2.07
C VAL A 52 28.41 0.34 1.07
N THR A 53 28.25 -0.97 1.19
CA THR A 53 28.72 -1.96 0.20
C THR A 53 27.52 -2.61 -0.47
N TRP A 54 27.69 -3.13 -1.68
CA TRP A 54 26.62 -3.81 -2.41
C TRP A 54 26.97 -5.27 -2.59
N LYS A 55 26.13 -6.17 -2.09
CA LYS A 55 26.37 -7.62 -2.09
C LYS A 55 25.19 -8.36 -2.67
N ARG A 56 25.44 -9.44 -3.40
CA ARG A 56 24.39 -10.36 -3.88
C ARG A 56 23.97 -11.34 -2.76
N PRO A 57 22.77 -11.92 -2.80
CA PRO A 57 22.30 -12.91 -1.84
C PRO A 57 23.25 -14.09 -1.63
N PHE A 58 23.92 -14.57 -2.67
CA PHE A 58 24.94 -15.64 -2.57
C PHE A 58 26.21 -15.23 -1.79
N GLU A 59 26.44 -13.93 -1.57
CA GLU A 59 27.53 -13.42 -0.71
C GLU A 59 27.08 -13.22 0.75
N LEU A 60 25.78 -13.32 1.01
CA LEU A 60 25.14 -13.06 2.30
C LEU A 60 24.62 -14.33 2.97
N SER A 61 24.19 -15.32 2.18
CA SER A 61 23.63 -16.59 2.63
C SER A 61 24.20 -17.75 1.82
N ASN A 62 24.42 -18.89 2.49
CA ASN A 62 24.91 -20.12 1.85
C ASN A 62 23.87 -20.76 0.93
N GLN A 63 22.58 -20.51 1.17
CA GLN A 63 21.46 -21.05 0.40
C GLN A 63 20.40 -19.96 0.26
N PRO A 64 20.62 -18.94 -0.60
CA PRO A 64 19.63 -17.91 -0.81
C PRO A 64 18.41 -18.52 -1.49
N LYS A 65 17.24 -18.13 -1.00
CA LYS A 65 15.93 -18.51 -1.51
C LYS A 65 15.16 -17.26 -1.87
N PHE A 66 14.30 -17.38 -2.88
CA PHE A 66 13.41 -16.29 -3.23
C PHE A 66 12.26 -16.26 -2.21
N TYR A 67 11.63 -17.42 -2.02
CA TYR A 67 10.72 -17.71 -0.91
C TYR A 67 11.33 -18.83 -0.04
N ALA A 68 11.34 -18.66 1.28
CA ALA A 68 11.81 -19.69 2.20
C ALA A 68 10.71 -20.69 2.53
N ASP A 69 9.60 -20.20 3.10
CA ASP A 69 8.44 -20.98 3.55
C ASP A 69 7.12 -20.33 3.10
N GLY A 70 7.07 -19.94 1.82
CA GLY A 70 5.94 -19.22 1.22
C GLY A 70 6.08 -17.71 1.35
N VAL A 71 4.96 -16.99 1.30
CA VAL A 71 4.92 -15.53 1.39
C VAL A 71 4.16 -15.16 2.65
N SER A 72 4.78 -14.34 3.49
CA SER A 72 4.22 -13.94 4.78
C SER A 72 4.52 -12.47 5.06
N ARG A 73 3.60 -11.83 5.79
CA ARG A 73 3.81 -10.46 6.31
C ARG A 73 5.06 -10.36 7.19
N HIS A 74 5.50 -11.47 7.81
CA HIS A 74 6.71 -11.51 8.64
C HIS A 74 8.02 -11.41 7.84
N ASP A 75 7.96 -11.59 6.52
CA ASP A 75 9.11 -11.44 5.62
C ASP A 75 9.41 -9.96 5.33
N VAL A 76 8.58 -9.07 5.88
CA VAL A 76 8.56 -7.64 5.63
C VAL A 76 8.83 -6.90 6.93
N ILE A 77 10.12 -6.72 7.25
CA ILE A 77 10.61 -5.97 8.41
C ILE A 77 11.36 -4.73 7.92
N GLN A 78 11.03 -3.57 8.48
CA GLN A 78 11.67 -2.30 8.15
C GLN A 78 13.16 -2.28 8.52
N GLY A 79 13.98 -1.73 7.63
CA GLY A 79 15.38 -1.39 7.91
C GLY A 79 15.57 0.08 8.31
N GLU A 80 16.69 0.67 7.91
CA GLU A 80 17.10 2.02 8.31
C GLU A 80 16.38 3.16 7.53
N LEU A 81 15.51 2.83 6.58
CA LEU A 81 14.80 3.80 5.75
C LEU A 81 13.45 4.16 6.34
N GLY A 82 13.07 5.45 6.30
CA GLY A 82 11.76 5.94 6.73
C GLY A 82 10.63 5.63 5.74
N ASN A 83 10.53 4.40 5.24
CA ASN A 83 9.55 3.97 4.22
C ASN A 83 8.44 3.07 4.79
N CYS A 84 8.13 3.17 6.07
CA CYS A 84 7.05 2.41 6.75
C CYS A 84 5.74 2.34 5.95
N TRP A 85 5.36 3.42 5.27
CA TRP A 85 4.19 3.48 4.38
C TRP A 85 4.20 2.42 3.27
N PHE A 86 5.35 2.18 2.65
CA PHE A 86 5.54 1.15 1.62
C PHE A 86 5.50 -0.25 2.25
N ILE A 87 6.18 -0.43 3.38
CA ILE A 87 6.27 -1.71 4.09
C ILE A 87 4.90 -2.17 4.61
N ALA A 88 4.08 -1.23 5.10
CA ALA A 88 2.69 -1.51 5.48
C ALA A 88 1.85 -1.96 4.27
N ALA A 89 2.03 -1.34 3.11
CA ALA A 89 1.35 -1.75 1.89
C ALA A 89 1.84 -3.13 1.39
N VAL A 90 3.14 -3.44 1.48
CA VAL A 90 3.67 -4.78 1.13
C VAL A 90 3.14 -5.84 2.09
N SER A 91 3.04 -5.52 3.38
CA SER A 91 2.46 -6.42 4.38
C SER A 91 1.01 -6.79 4.03
N ASN A 92 0.21 -5.81 3.58
CA ASN A 92 -1.15 -6.07 3.05
C ASN A 92 -1.10 -6.95 1.79
N LEU A 93 -0.20 -6.65 0.85
CA LEU A 93 -0.06 -7.41 -0.40
C LEU A 93 0.14 -8.92 -0.16
N THR A 94 0.89 -9.30 0.88
CA THR A 94 1.10 -10.72 1.22
C THR A 94 -0.17 -11.48 1.61
N LEU A 95 -1.23 -10.77 2.03
CA LEU A 95 -2.53 -11.36 2.36
C LEU A 95 -3.37 -11.69 1.11
N HIS A 96 -2.96 -11.21 -0.07
CA HIS A 96 -3.71 -11.34 -1.32
C HIS A 96 -2.87 -12.04 -2.39
N GLN A 97 -2.82 -13.38 -2.35
CA GLN A 97 -1.94 -14.18 -3.21
C GLN A 97 -2.04 -13.85 -4.71
N ASN A 98 -3.25 -13.68 -5.25
CA ASN A 98 -3.45 -13.37 -6.68
C ASN A 98 -2.92 -11.97 -7.04
N LEU A 99 -3.06 -10.99 -6.14
CA LEU A 99 -2.50 -9.66 -6.32
C LEU A 99 -0.99 -9.68 -6.16
N PHE A 100 -0.49 -10.46 -5.20
CA PHE A 100 0.92 -10.65 -4.94
C PHE A 100 1.65 -11.17 -6.18
N VAL A 101 1.15 -12.22 -6.85
CA VAL A 101 1.80 -12.77 -8.05
C VAL A 101 1.75 -11.82 -9.26
N GLN A 102 0.83 -10.86 -9.27
CA GLN A 102 0.80 -9.81 -10.28
C GLN A 102 1.95 -8.82 -10.08
N VAL A 103 2.30 -8.50 -8.83
CA VAL A 103 3.41 -7.57 -8.48
C VAL A 103 4.76 -8.28 -8.47
N VAL A 104 4.79 -9.52 -7.97
CA VAL A 104 5.97 -10.38 -7.80
C VAL A 104 5.77 -11.65 -8.65
N PRO A 105 6.20 -11.63 -9.92
CA PRO A 105 6.12 -12.79 -10.81
C PRO A 105 6.80 -14.04 -10.21
N GLN A 106 6.19 -15.20 -10.44
CA GLN A 106 6.62 -16.48 -9.86
C GLN A 106 7.89 -17.07 -10.51
N ASP A 107 8.30 -16.55 -11.66
CA ASP A 107 9.50 -16.98 -12.40
C ASP A 107 10.79 -16.30 -11.94
N ASN A 108 10.72 -15.53 -10.84
CA ASN A 108 11.87 -15.09 -10.07
C ASN A 108 12.46 -16.25 -9.25
N THR A 109 13.76 -16.51 -9.36
CA THR A 109 14.37 -17.69 -8.73
C THR A 109 15.88 -17.57 -8.49
N PHE A 110 16.37 -18.25 -7.45
CA PHE A 110 17.80 -18.50 -7.22
C PHE A 110 18.24 -19.92 -7.63
N GLU A 111 17.35 -20.70 -8.24
CA GLU A 111 17.66 -22.06 -8.67
C GLU A 111 18.85 -22.11 -9.63
N ARG A 112 19.76 -23.05 -9.36
CA ARG A 112 20.95 -23.25 -10.20
C ARG A 112 20.51 -23.63 -11.62
N GLY A 113 21.08 -22.95 -12.62
CA GLY A 113 20.75 -23.15 -14.05
C GLY A 113 19.70 -22.17 -14.58
N GLN A 114 18.89 -21.56 -13.70
CA GLN A 114 17.97 -20.47 -14.08
C GLN A 114 18.42 -19.11 -13.54
N TYR A 115 19.18 -19.11 -12.45
CA TYR A 115 19.75 -17.92 -11.85
C TYR A 115 20.74 -17.22 -12.79
N CYS A 116 20.52 -15.92 -12.99
CA CYS A 116 21.42 -15.04 -13.72
C CYS A 116 21.64 -13.69 -13.01
N GLY A 117 21.27 -13.59 -11.73
CA GLY A 117 21.37 -12.34 -10.96
C GLY A 117 20.39 -11.24 -11.39
N ALA A 118 19.37 -11.56 -12.20
CA ALA A 118 18.29 -10.66 -12.60
C ALA A 118 16.94 -11.10 -12.00
N PHE A 119 16.12 -10.12 -11.63
CA PHE A 119 14.77 -10.30 -11.09
C PHE A 119 13.85 -9.24 -11.70
N HIS A 120 12.54 -9.47 -11.71
CA HIS A 120 11.57 -8.50 -12.22
C HIS A 120 10.32 -8.41 -11.35
N PHE A 121 9.72 -7.22 -11.34
CA PHE A 121 8.55 -6.85 -10.55
C PHE A 121 7.64 -5.97 -11.39
N ARG A 122 6.36 -5.85 -11.02
CA ARG A 122 5.40 -5.02 -11.75
C ARG A 122 4.73 -4.03 -10.82
N PHE A 123 4.68 -2.78 -11.25
CA PHE A 123 3.97 -1.72 -10.55
C PHE A 123 2.98 -1.06 -11.48
N TRP A 124 1.81 -0.76 -10.96
CA TRP A 124 0.81 0.03 -11.63
C TRP A 124 1.16 1.52 -11.51
N THR A 125 1.05 2.25 -12.62
CA THR A 125 1.19 3.70 -12.63
C THR A 125 0.33 4.30 -13.73
N PHE A 126 -0.48 5.28 -13.35
CA PHE A 126 -1.27 6.09 -14.28
C PHE A 126 -2.04 5.25 -15.32
N GLY A 127 -2.73 4.21 -14.86
CA GLY A 127 -3.56 3.33 -15.69
C GLY A 127 -2.85 2.12 -16.29
N ARG A 128 -1.54 1.95 -16.08
CA ARG A 128 -0.73 0.93 -16.78
C ARG A 128 0.17 0.16 -15.83
N TRP A 129 0.32 -1.13 -16.07
CA TRP A 129 1.34 -1.94 -15.41
C TRP A 129 2.68 -1.74 -16.12
N VAL A 130 3.72 -1.46 -15.34
CA VAL A 130 5.10 -1.30 -15.80
C VAL A 130 5.95 -2.38 -15.13
N GLU A 131 6.73 -3.09 -15.94
CA GLU A 131 7.70 -4.07 -15.46
C GLU A 131 9.03 -3.38 -15.15
N ILE A 132 9.61 -3.72 -13.99
CA ILE A 132 10.89 -3.21 -13.52
C ILE A 132 11.83 -4.39 -13.32
N VAL A 133 12.88 -4.43 -14.12
CA VAL A 133 13.96 -5.41 -14.00
C VAL A 133 15.06 -4.82 -13.11
N ILE A 134 15.61 -5.63 -12.21
CA ILE A 134 16.75 -5.27 -11.35
C ILE A 134 17.79 -6.38 -11.34
N ASP A 135 19.03 -6.04 -11.02
CA ASP A 135 19.97 -7.05 -10.50
C ASP A 135 19.74 -7.30 -9.00
N ASP A 136 20.37 -8.32 -8.42
CA ASP A 136 20.23 -8.69 -7.01
C ASP A 136 21.28 -8.10 -6.06
N ARG A 137 22.07 -7.11 -6.48
CA ARG A 137 23.00 -6.42 -5.56
C ARG A 137 22.22 -5.60 -4.54
N LEU A 138 22.39 -5.86 -3.25
CA LEU A 138 21.65 -5.22 -2.17
C LEU A 138 22.58 -4.34 -1.30
N PRO A 139 22.11 -3.17 -0.84
CA PRO A 139 22.86 -2.31 0.07
C PRO A 139 23.09 -2.95 1.44
N CYS A 140 24.34 -2.98 1.87
CA CYS A 140 24.79 -3.54 3.14
C CYS A 140 25.68 -2.55 3.91
N ASN A 141 25.62 -2.62 5.24
CA ASN A 141 26.59 -1.93 6.09
C ASN A 141 27.99 -2.59 5.99
N SER A 142 28.97 -1.99 6.66
CA SER A 142 30.35 -2.50 6.73
C SER A 142 30.48 -3.89 7.35
N ARG A 143 29.47 -4.37 8.08
CA ARG A 143 29.41 -5.72 8.65
C ARG A 143 28.75 -6.74 7.72
N GLY A 144 28.33 -6.33 6.52
CA GLY A 144 27.64 -7.20 5.57
C GLY A 144 26.19 -7.49 5.94
N GLN A 145 25.54 -6.65 6.74
CA GLN A 145 24.12 -6.76 7.07
C GLN A 145 23.30 -5.86 6.13
N LEU A 146 22.15 -6.34 5.67
CA LEU A 146 21.21 -5.57 4.85
C LEU A 146 20.80 -4.27 5.57
N LEU A 147 20.73 -3.17 4.82
CA LEU A 147 20.36 -1.86 5.36
C LEU A 147 18.86 -1.60 5.38
N PHE A 148 18.16 -2.18 4.43
CA PHE A 148 16.76 -1.87 4.18
C PHE A 148 15.85 -3.05 4.52
N MET A 149 14.71 -3.18 3.86
CA MET A 149 13.74 -4.24 4.12
C MET A 149 14.43 -5.61 4.11
N GLN A 150 14.06 -6.46 5.06
CA GLN A 150 14.60 -7.81 5.20
C GLN A 150 13.56 -8.76 5.78
N SER A 151 13.73 -10.05 5.52
CA SER A 151 12.95 -11.11 6.16
C SER A 151 13.49 -11.46 7.55
N GLN A 152 12.61 -12.05 8.36
CA GLN A 152 13.02 -12.73 9.58
C GLN A 152 13.93 -13.93 9.27
N ASP A 153 13.66 -14.65 8.18
CA ASP A 153 14.56 -15.68 7.64
C ASP A 153 15.68 -15.02 6.83
N LYS A 154 16.93 -15.18 7.28
CA LYS A 154 18.11 -14.59 6.63
C LYS A 154 18.50 -15.26 5.32
N SER A 155 17.82 -16.33 4.93
CA SER A 155 17.96 -16.98 3.64
C SER A 155 16.94 -16.49 2.59
N GLU A 156 15.97 -15.67 2.96
CA GLU A 156 14.89 -15.21 2.08
C GLU A 156 15.07 -13.76 1.59
N PHE A 157 14.89 -13.53 0.28
CA PHE A 157 15.26 -12.26 -0.35
C PHE A 157 14.18 -11.59 -1.22
N TRP A 158 12.98 -12.15 -1.39
CA TRP A 158 11.97 -11.53 -2.26
C TRP A 158 11.60 -10.09 -1.83
N SER A 159 11.51 -9.84 -0.52
CA SER A 159 11.02 -8.57 0.04
C SER A 159 12.02 -7.42 -0.17
N CYS A 160 13.29 -7.67 0.11
CA CYS A 160 14.36 -6.70 -0.13
C CYS A 160 14.58 -6.40 -1.63
N LEU A 161 14.36 -7.40 -2.51
CA LEU A 161 14.42 -7.22 -3.96
C LEU A 161 13.22 -6.42 -4.48
N LEU A 162 12.02 -6.66 -3.94
CA LEU A 162 10.82 -5.87 -4.25
C LEU A 162 11.03 -4.40 -3.88
N GLU A 163 11.57 -4.13 -2.68
CA GLU A 163 11.92 -2.77 -2.26
C GLU A 163 12.94 -2.12 -3.19
N LYS A 164 13.98 -2.86 -3.62
CA LYS A 164 14.95 -2.36 -4.60
C LYS A 164 14.29 -1.99 -5.93
N ALA A 165 13.39 -2.84 -6.45
CA ALA A 165 12.67 -2.55 -7.68
C ALA A 165 11.79 -1.30 -7.53
N TYR A 166 11.15 -1.12 -6.37
CA TYR A 166 10.37 0.08 -6.09
C TYR A 166 11.24 1.33 -5.93
N ALA A 167 12.44 1.20 -5.35
CA ALA A 167 13.44 2.26 -5.30
C ALA A 167 13.90 2.66 -6.70
N LYS A 168 14.16 1.69 -7.59
CA LYS A 168 14.46 1.95 -9.02
C LYS A 168 13.28 2.65 -9.72
N PHE A 169 12.06 2.17 -9.50
CA PHE A 169 10.85 2.76 -10.06
C PHE A 169 10.70 4.25 -9.70
N HIS A 170 11.06 4.62 -8.47
CA HIS A 170 11.01 6.00 -7.99
C HIS A 170 12.33 6.79 -8.13
N GLY A 171 13.42 6.12 -8.52
CA GLY A 171 14.71 6.67 -8.92
C GLY A 171 15.84 6.57 -7.87
N SER A 172 15.54 6.31 -6.60
CA SER A 172 16.54 6.02 -5.55
C SER A 172 15.88 5.47 -4.27
N TYR A 173 16.65 4.90 -3.35
CA TYR A 173 16.14 4.50 -2.03
C TYR A 173 15.65 5.71 -1.20
N GLU A 174 16.40 6.81 -1.14
CA GLU A 174 15.99 8.05 -0.43
C GLU A 174 14.63 8.57 -0.91
N SER A 175 14.28 8.35 -2.18
CA SER A 175 12.98 8.78 -2.72
C SER A 175 11.78 8.09 -2.06
N LEU A 176 12.00 6.91 -1.43
CA LEU A 176 10.98 6.17 -0.69
C LEU A 176 10.82 6.69 0.76
N SER A 177 11.72 7.52 1.27
CA SER A 177 11.63 8.04 2.64
C SER A 177 10.46 9.02 2.78
N GLY A 178 9.45 8.71 3.60
CA GLY A 178 8.26 9.54 3.82
C GLY A 178 7.27 9.52 2.64
N GLY A 179 6.13 8.86 2.82
CA GLY A 179 5.07 8.71 1.81
C GLY A 179 3.74 8.34 2.44
N ILE A 180 2.75 8.02 1.60
CA ILE A 180 1.39 7.68 2.01
C ILE A 180 1.11 6.25 1.58
N ALA A 181 0.68 5.39 2.49
CA ALA A 181 0.60 3.95 2.25
C ALA A 181 -0.34 3.59 1.09
N SER A 182 -1.45 4.33 0.95
CA SER A 182 -2.36 4.23 -0.18
C SER A 182 -1.71 4.47 -1.54
N GLU A 183 -0.65 5.28 -1.65
CA GLU A 183 0.08 5.41 -2.92
C GLU A 183 0.72 4.07 -3.33
N ALA A 184 1.35 3.37 -2.39
CA ALA A 184 1.92 2.05 -2.64
C ALA A 184 0.84 0.99 -2.88
N MET A 185 -0.25 1.01 -2.11
CA MET A 185 -1.38 0.08 -2.31
C MET A 185 -1.98 0.21 -3.72
N GLN A 186 -2.09 1.43 -4.24
CA GLN A 186 -2.50 1.65 -5.63
C GLN A 186 -1.44 1.19 -6.63
N ASP A 187 -0.15 1.44 -6.36
CA ASP A 187 0.93 0.96 -7.24
C ASP A 187 0.99 -0.58 -7.29
N PHE A 188 0.46 -1.28 -6.28
CA PHE A 188 0.36 -2.74 -6.26
C PHE A 188 -0.91 -3.30 -6.88
N SER A 189 -1.90 -2.47 -7.22
CA SER A 189 -3.24 -2.96 -7.57
C SER A 189 -3.96 -2.25 -8.70
N GLY A 190 -3.56 -1.02 -9.03
CA GLY A 190 -4.37 -0.13 -9.85
C GLY A 190 -5.70 0.26 -9.23
N GLY A 191 -5.88 0.00 -7.93
CA GLY A 191 -7.10 0.25 -7.18
C GLY A 191 -7.45 1.72 -7.02
N ILE A 192 -8.57 1.96 -6.35
CA ILE A 192 -9.06 3.28 -5.97
C ILE A 192 -8.77 3.51 -4.51
N ILE A 193 -8.27 4.70 -4.19
CA ILE A 193 -8.02 5.08 -2.81
C ILE A 193 -9.24 5.77 -2.22
N GLU A 194 -9.63 5.38 -1.02
CA GLU A 194 -10.54 6.09 -0.14
C GLU A 194 -9.78 6.43 1.15
N MET A 195 -9.74 7.71 1.51
CA MET A 195 -9.10 8.18 2.75
C MET A 195 -10.18 8.67 3.69
N ILE A 196 -10.21 8.12 4.89
CA ILE A 196 -11.15 8.45 5.95
C ILE A 196 -10.35 9.09 7.10
N ASP A 197 -10.68 10.34 7.42
CA ASP A 197 -10.26 10.96 8.66
C ASP A 197 -11.18 10.46 9.78
N ILE A 198 -10.60 9.72 10.72
CA ILE A 198 -11.34 9.05 11.80
C ILE A 198 -11.81 10.08 12.83
N GLN A 199 -11.12 11.22 12.96
CA GLN A 199 -11.41 12.23 13.99
C GLN A 199 -12.39 13.31 13.52
N GLU A 200 -12.72 13.36 12.22
CA GLU A 200 -13.69 14.33 11.71
C GLU A 200 -15.07 14.14 12.34
N THR A 201 -15.76 15.25 12.62
CA THR A 201 -17.02 15.31 13.39
C THR A 201 -18.17 14.42 12.89
N GLN A 202 -18.14 13.97 11.63
CA GLN A 202 -19.09 12.99 11.10
C GLN A 202 -18.89 11.58 11.65
N TRP A 203 -17.74 11.28 12.26
CA TRP A 203 -17.42 10.01 12.91
C TRP A 203 -17.73 10.00 14.43
N ASN A 204 -17.86 11.18 15.04
CA ASN A 204 -17.98 11.37 16.50
C ASN A 204 -19.42 11.33 17.05
N ASN A 205 -20.43 10.95 16.24
CA ASN A 205 -21.79 10.74 16.74
C ASN A 205 -21.93 9.31 17.26
N VAL A 206 -22.51 9.15 18.45
CA VAL A 206 -22.69 7.89 19.21
C VAL A 206 -23.41 6.77 18.43
N ASN A 207 -24.00 7.07 17.27
CA ASN A 207 -24.64 6.09 16.37
C ASN A 207 -23.72 5.56 15.25
N ASN A 208 -22.48 6.03 15.13
CA ASN A 208 -21.58 5.69 14.02
C ASN A 208 -20.56 4.59 14.36
N GLN A 209 -20.40 4.13 15.60
CA GLN A 209 -19.42 3.07 15.93
C GLN A 209 -19.58 1.80 15.07
N SER A 210 -20.83 1.40 14.81
CA SER A 210 -21.16 0.27 13.92
C SER A 210 -20.83 0.54 12.45
N GLU A 211 -20.67 1.79 12.03
CA GLU A 211 -20.47 2.17 10.62
C GLU A 211 -19.01 2.02 10.15
N LEU A 212 -17.97 2.29 10.96
CA LEU A 212 -16.56 2.19 10.55
C LEU A 212 -16.16 0.74 10.56
N PHE A 213 -16.60 0.01 11.59
CA PHE A 213 -16.50 -1.43 11.59
C PHE A 213 -17.20 -2.01 10.35
N SER A 214 -18.41 -1.54 10.00
CA SER A 214 -19.11 -1.98 8.78
C SER A 214 -18.32 -1.65 7.51
N VAL A 215 -17.75 -0.44 7.39
CA VAL A 215 -16.92 -0.03 6.26
C VAL A 215 -15.68 -0.92 6.14
N MET A 216 -14.95 -1.13 7.23
CA MET A 216 -13.74 -1.96 7.28
C MET A 216 -14.05 -3.43 7.01
N SER A 217 -15.14 -3.94 7.57
CA SER A 217 -15.62 -5.31 7.33
C SER A 217 -15.98 -5.51 5.85
N LYS A 218 -16.78 -4.60 5.27
CA LYS A 218 -17.10 -4.59 3.84
C LYS A 218 -15.88 -4.44 2.95
N ALA A 219 -14.86 -3.69 3.38
CA ALA A 219 -13.61 -3.53 2.66
C ALA A 219 -12.81 -4.84 2.66
N GLN A 220 -12.69 -5.51 3.81
CA GLN A 220 -12.08 -6.83 3.95
C GLN A 220 -12.82 -7.88 3.11
N ASP A 221 -14.15 -7.91 3.16
CA ASP A 221 -14.96 -8.82 2.36
C ASP A 221 -14.74 -8.61 0.86
N ARG A 222 -14.42 -7.38 0.44
CA ARG A 222 -14.05 -7.06 -0.95
C ARG A 222 -12.56 -7.18 -1.25
N ALA A 223 -11.79 -7.81 -0.35
CA ALA A 223 -10.34 -7.97 -0.46
C ALA A 223 -9.59 -6.64 -0.67
N SER A 224 -10.12 -5.53 -0.15
CA SER A 224 -9.45 -4.23 -0.20
C SER A 224 -8.23 -4.24 0.70
N LEU A 225 -7.17 -3.54 0.29
CA LEU A 225 -6.00 -3.33 1.14
C LEU A 225 -6.32 -2.19 2.12
N MET A 226 -5.89 -2.32 3.38
CA MET A 226 -6.19 -1.35 4.43
C MET A 226 -4.97 -1.01 5.27
N THR A 227 -4.75 0.28 5.48
CA THR A 227 -3.70 0.80 6.34
C THR A 227 -4.22 1.92 7.22
N CYS A 228 -3.60 2.14 8.36
CA CYS A 228 -3.96 3.23 9.26
C CYS A 228 -2.73 3.98 9.74
N ALA A 229 -2.94 5.19 10.23
CA ALA A 229 -1.89 6.00 10.81
C ALA A 229 -2.42 6.85 11.97
N LEU A 230 -1.53 7.13 12.92
CA LEU A 230 -1.76 8.10 13.97
C LEU A 230 -0.84 9.31 13.78
N HIS A 231 -1.38 10.51 13.94
CA HIS A 231 -0.60 11.74 13.82
C HIS A 231 0.24 11.98 15.07
N ASN A 232 1.33 12.70 14.88
CA ASN A 232 2.08 13.25 16.00
C ASN A 232 1.28 14.36 16.69
N GLN A 233 1.49 14.51 17.99
CA GLN A 233 1.11 15.72 18.70
C GLN A 233 1.76 16.95 18.04
N ALA A 234 1.05 18.08 18.04
CA ALA A 234 1.47 19.30 17.37
C ALA A 234 2.94 19.67 17.68
N GLY A 235 3.73 19.87 16.63
CA GLY A 235 5.15 20.25 16.73
C GLY A 235 6.15 19.10 16.80
N ARG A 236 5.73 17.84 16.93
CA ARG A 236 6.64 16.68 16.85
C ARG A 236 6.78 16.18 15.40
N ILE A 237 8.02 16.05 14.94
CA ILE A 237 8.36 15.55 13.61
C ILE A 237 9.04 14.18 13.76
N GLY A 238 8.63 13.21 12.95
CA GLY A 238 9.19 11.86 12.93
C GLY A 238 8.49 10.88 13.86
N GLU A 239 8.94 9.63 13.84
CA GLU A 239 8.28 8.51 14.52
C GLU A 239 8.43 8.62 16.05
N THR A 240 7.31 8.60 16.78
CA THR A 240 7.30 8.80 18.24
C THR A 240 6.46 7.75 18.96
N ARG A 241 7.04 7.04 19.94
CA ARG A 241 6.29 6.06 20.73
C ARG A 241 5.33 6.71 21.71
N THR A 242 4.13 6.17 21.82
CA THR A 242 3.11 6.53 22.80
C THR A 242 3.25 5.68 24.07
N GLY A 243 2.54 6.05 25.14
CA GLY A 243 2.49 5.25 26.37
C GLY A 243 1.76 3.91 26.21
N GLN A 244 0.94 3.81 25.18
CA GLN A 244 0.11 2.63 24.86
C GLN A 244 0.83 1.63 23.93
N GLY A 245 2.12 1.84 23.64
CA GLY A 245 2.93 0.97 22.78
C GLY A 245 2.79 1.24 21.28
N LEU A 246 1.95 2.20 20.87
CA LEU A 246 1.80 2.62 19.47
C LEU A 246 2.90 3.62 19.06
N VAL A 247 3.05 3.86 17.75
CA VAL A 247 4.04 4.75 17.16
C VAL A 247 3.34 5.81 16.31
N ALA A 248 3.45 7.07 16.70
CA ALA A 248 2.93 8.23 16.01
C ALA A 248 3.81 8.63 14.83
N GLY A 249 3.21 9.19 13.78
CA GLY A 249 3.92 9.53 12.54
C GLY A 249 4.35 8.31 11.71
N HIS A 250 3.69 7.16 11.93
CA HIS A 250 4.03 5.87 11.34
C HIS A 250 2.78 5.21 10.71
N ALA A 251 3.00 4.43 9.64
CA ALA A 251 1.94 3.71 8.95
C ALA A 251 1.84 2.27 9.45
N TYR A 252 0.63 1.80 9.69
CA TYR A 252 0.31 0.44 10.13
C TYR A 252 -0.53 -0.28 9.07
N SER A 253 -0.43 -1.61 9.05
CA SER A 253 -1.28 -2.47 8.21
C SER A 253 -2.49 -2.92 9.00
N ILE A 254 -3.68 -2.93 8.39
CA ILE A 254 -4.84 -3.62 8.96
C ILE A 254 -4.92 -4.99 8.30
N THR A 255 -4.69 -6.03 9.08
CA THR A 255 -4.56 -7.42 8.59
C THR A 255 -5.77 -8.29 8.91
N GLY A 256 -6.77 -7.73 9.60
CA GLY A 256 -7.98 -8.45 9.97
C GLY A 256 -9.04 -7.54 10.60
N VAL A 257 -10.31 -7.87 10.37
CA VAL A 257 -11.49 -7.25 10.98
C VAL A 257 -12.46 -8.37 11.29
N CYS A 258 -12.91 -8.49 12.53
CA CYS A 258 -13.83 -9.57 12.90
C CYS A 258 -14.70 -9.25 14.10
N GLU A 259 -15.81 -9.97 14.19
CA GLU A 259 -16.63 -10.04 15.40
C GLU A 259 -16.29 -11.29 16.20
N VAL A 260 -16.19 -11.14 17.52
CA VAL A 260 -15.90 -12.22 18.46
C VAL A 260 -16.99 -12.27 19.52
N SER A 261 -17.63 -13.43 19.62
CA SER A 261 -18.56 -13.74 20.70
C SER A 261 -17.78 -13.92 22.00
N VAL A 262 -18.16 -13.17 23.04
CA VAL A 262 -17.53 -13.22 24.37
C VAL A 262 -18.56 -13.58 25.45
N TYR A 263 -18.07 -14.04 26.60
CA TYR A 263 -18.90 -14.44 27.74
C TYR A 263 -20.02 -15.42 27.33
N ASN A 264 -19.68 -16.47 26.60
CA ASN A 264 -20.61 -17.48 26.08
C ASN A 264 -21.73 -16.90 25.18
N GLY A 265 -21.43 -15.84 24.41
CA GLY A 265 -22.40 -15.23 23.49
C GLY A 265 -23.29 -14.17 24.08
N ALA A 266 -23.04 -13.75 25.32
CA ALA A 266 -23.76 -12.63 25.92
C ALA A 266 -23.41 -11.29 25.26
N GLN A 267 -22.22 -11.15 24.67
CA GLN A 267 -21.77 -9.93 24.01
C GLN A 267 -20.94 -10.26 22.75
N ILE A 268 -20.86 -9.28 21.85
CA ILE A 268 -20.05 -9.33 20.64
C ILE A 268 -19.01 -8.21 20.72
N ALA A 269 -17.74 -8.58 20.60
CA ALA A 269 -16.63 -7.64 20.48
C ALA A 269 -16.27 -7.43 19.01
N GLN A 270 -16.15 -6.18 18.58
CA GLN A 270 -15.72 -5.79 17.24
C GLN A 270 -14.22 -5.49 17.27
N LEU A 271 -13.43 -6.34 16.63
CA LEU A 271 -11.98 -6.32 16.71
C LEU A 271 -11.33 -6.00 15.37
N VAL A 272 -10.22 -5.26 15.45
CA VAL A 272 -9.34 -4.95 14.33
C VAL A 272 -7.96 -5.52 14.65
N ARG A 273 -7.38 -6.25 13.70
CA ARG A 273 -5.99 -6.73 13.76
C ARG A 273 -5.10 -5.79 12.98
N ILE A 274 -4.05 -5.31 13.64
CA ILE A 274 -3.15 -4.29 13.13
C ILE A 274 -1.73 -4.81 13.23
N ARG A 275 -0.91 -4.55 12.21
CA ARG A 275 0.51 -4.89 12.19
C ARG A 275 1.38 -3.66 12.05
N ASN A 276 2.36 -3.55 12.96
CA ASN A 276 3.49 -2.64 12.91
C ASN A 276 4.56 -3.16 11.91
N PRO A 277 4.87 -2.43 10.84
CA PRO A 277 5.96 -2.72 9.90
C PRO A 277 7.34 -3.00 10.50
N TRP A 278 7.62 -2.53 11.73
CA TRP A 278 8.87 -2.80 12.42
C TRP A 278 9.00 -4.25 12.92
N GLY A 279 7.89 -5.00 12.99
CA GLY A 279 7.89 -6.33 13.57
C GLY A 279 8.11 -6.35 15.09
N ASP A 280 7.88 -5.21 15.75
CA ASP A 280 8.04 -4.96 17.19
C ASP A 280 7.12 -3.78 17.55
N PHE A 281 6.92 -3.52 18.84
CA PHE A 281 6.09 -2.47 19.43
C PHE A 281 4.61 -2.64 19.12
N GLU A 282 3.92 -3.21 20.10
CA GLU A 282 2.52 -3.59 20.04
C GLU A 282 1.67 -2.80 21.04
N TRP A 283 0.38 -2.75 20.75
CA TRP A 283 -0.64 -2.26 21.66
C TRP A 283 -0.60 -3.01 23.00
N ASN A 284 -0.60 -2.25 24.10
CA ASN A 284 -0.54 -2.81 25.46
C ASN A 284 -1.88 -2.70 26.24
N GLY A 285 -2.96 -2.30 25.58
CA GLY A 285 -4.29 -2.17 26.18
C GLY A 285 -5.15 -3.43 26.02
N ALA A 286 -6.48 -3.24 26.08
CA ALA A 286 -7.46 -4.32 25.95
C ALA A 286 -7.29 -5.05 24.61
N TRP A 287 -7.46 -6.37 24.61
CA TRP A 287 -7.28 -7.25 23.44
C TRP A 287 -5.85 -7.41 22.90
N SER A 288 -4.84 -6.80 23.52
CA SER A 288 -3.44 -7.15 23.28
C SER A 288 -3.19 -8.66 23.48
N ASP A 289 -2.08 -9.18 22.96
CA ASP A 289 -1.74 -10.61 22.94
C ASP A 289 -1.92 -11.35 24.27
N SER A 290 -1.53 -10.68 25.36
CA SER A 290 -1.58 -11.24 26.71
C SER A 290 -2.77 -10.73 27.53
N SER A 291 -3.70 -10.01 26.90
CA SER A 291 -4.81 -9.36 27.58
C SER A 291 -5.82 -10.35 28.13
N ARG A 292 -6.45 -9.98 29.24
CA ARG A 292 -7.41 -10.84 29.97
C ARG A 292 -8.73 -11.04 29.24
N GLU A 293 -9.10 -10.15 28.33
CA GLU A 293 -10.34 -10.18 27.54
C GLU A 293 -10.44 -11.47 26.73
N TRP A 294 -9.30 -11.97 26.25
CA TRP A 294 -9.17 -13.27 25.59
C TRP A 294 -9.60 -14.45 26.48
N SER A 295 -9.61 -14.33 27.81
CA SER A 295 -9.96 -15.44 28.72
C SER A 295 -11.39 -15.95 28.50
N SER A 296 -12.29 -15.09 28.02
CA SER A 296 -13.68 -15.42 27.73
C SER A 296 -13.92 -16.04 26.35
N VAL A 297 -12.90 -16.07 25.49
CA VAL A 297 -12.96 -16.58 24.11
C VAL A 297 -12.44 -18.03 24.08
N ASP A 298 -13.14 -18.90 23.37
CA ASP A 298 -12.77 -20.31 23.27
C ASP A 298 -11.47 -20.51 22.45
N ALA A 299 -10.81 -21.65 22.65
CA ALA A 299 -9.53 -21.95 22.01
C ALA A 299 -9.64 -22.09 20.48
N GLY A 300 -10.77 -22.58 19.97
CA GLY A 300 -11.01 -22.74 18.52
C GLY A 300 -11.12 -21.38 17.83
N THR A 301 -11.86 -20.45 18.43
CA THR A 301 -11.94 -19.06 17.94
C THR A 301 -10.57 -18.38 17.99
N LYS A 302 -9.80 -18.52 19.08
CA LYS A 302 -8.43 -17.97 19.16
C LYS A 302 -7.52 -18.49 18.06
N ALA A 303 -7.56 -19.81 17.80
CA ALA A 303 -6.78 -20.43 16.73
C ALA A 303 -7.21 -19.92 15.34
N ARG A 304 -8.51 -19.77 15.08
CA ARG A 304 -9.04 -19.23 13.82
C ARG A 304 -8.64 -17.77 13.59
N LEU A 305 -8.58 -16.98 14.65
CA LEU A 305 -8.12 -15.58 14.60
C LEU A 305 -6.60 -15.47 14.46
N GLY A 306 -5.87 -16.58 14.62
CA GLY A 306 -4.41 -16.59 14.58
C GLY A 306 -3.81 -15.78 15.72
N LEU A 307 -4.41 -15.82 16.92
CA LEU A 307 -3.83 -15.18 18.10
C LEU A 307 -2.52 -15.88 18.47
N VAL A 308 -1.41 -15.22 18.21
CA VAL A 308 -0.07 -15.62 18.63
C VAL A 308 0.32 -14.72 19.80
N LYS A 309 0.95 -15.26 20.84
CA LYS A 309 1.46 -14.47 21.97
C LYS A 309 2.93 -14.20 21.76
N ARG A 310 3.28 -13.18 20.99
CA ARG A 310 4.65 -12.91 20.62
C ARG A 310 4.76 -11.48 20.13
N ASN A 311 5.81 -10.80 20.59
CA ASN A 311 6.17 -9.50 20.06
C ASN A 311 6.69 -9.64 18.61
N ASP A 312 5.79 -9.57 17.65
CA ASP A 312 6.04 -9.62 16.20
C ASP A 312 5.42 -8.42 15.46
N GLY A 313 4.94 -7.44 16.22
CA GLY A 313 4.34 -6.20 15.75
C GLY A 313 2.87 -6.34 15.39
N GLU A 314 2.27 -7.53 15.42
CA GLU A 314 0.84 -7.72 15.16
C GLU A 314 0.03 -7.86 16.44
N PHE A 315 -1.07 -7.12 16.54
CA PHE A 315 -1.93 -7.12 17.71
C PHE A 315 -3.39 -6.95 17.31
N TRP A 316 -4.28 -7.34 18.22
CA TRP A 316 -5.70 -7.02 18.14
C TRP A 316 -6.04 -5.85 19.07
N MET A 317 -7.03 -5.07 18.68
CA MET A 317 -7.65 -4.05 19.53
C MET A 317 -9.15 -3.95 19.23
N ASN A 318 -9.90 -3.36 20.15
CA ASN A 318 -11.31 -3.03 19.89
C ASN A 318 -11.40 -1.89 18.87
N VAL A 319 -12.43 -1.89 18.01
CA VAL A 319 -12.71 -0.79 17.09
C VAL A 319 -12.90 0.55 17.81
N ASP A 320 -13.40 0.55 19.04
CA ASP A 320 -13.52 1.77 19.85
C ASP A 320 -12.14 2.34 20.20
N ASP A 321 -11.23 1.50 20.71
CA ASP A 321 -9.85 1.89 20.96
C ASP A 321 -9.15 2.33 19.66
N PHE A 322 -9.46 1.68 18.54
CA PHE A 322 -8.93 2.09 17.23
C PHE A 322 -9.38 3.52 16.88
N GLN A 323 -10.66 3.84 17.08
CA GLN A 323 -11.20 5.17 16.82
C GLN A 323 -10.58 6.24 17.73
N ASP A 324 -10.32 5.90 18.99
CA ASP A 324 -9.74 6.85 19.96
C ASP A 324 -8.26 7.17 19.68
N HIS A 325 -7.52 6.25 19.07
CA HIS A 325 -6.06 6.36 18.92
C HIS A 325 -5.59 6.64 17.49
N PHE A 326 -6.29 6.13 16.47
CA PHE A 326 -5.93 6.34 15.07
C PHE A 326 -6.66 7.54 14.48
N HIS A 327 -6.00 8.20 13.54
CA HIS A 327 -6.49 9.45 12.96
C HIS A 327 -6.87 9.27 11.49
N ARG A 328 -6.22 8.33 10.80
CA ARG A 328 -6.48 8.08 9.38
C ARG A 328 -6.64 6.59 9.11
N LEU A 329 -7.68 6.26 8.35
CA LEU A 329 -7.87 4.99 7.68
C LEU A 329 -7.71 5.22 6.17
N GLU A 330 -6.86 4.42 5.54
CA GLU A 330 -6.63 4.44 4.10
C GLU A 330 -7.04 3.09 3.54
N ILE A 331 -7.98 3.09 2.59
CA ILE A 331 -8.51 1.88 1.97
C ILE A 331 -8.19 1.94 0.47
N CYS A 332 -7.60 0.86 -0.06
CA CYS A 332 -7.42 0.68 -1.49
C CYS A 332 -8.37 -0.40 -1.99
N HIS A 333 -9.46 0.02 -2.62
CA HIS A 333 -10.42 -0.88 -3.25
C HIS A 333 -9.81 -1.44 -4.54
N LEU A 334 -9.79 -2.77 -4.66
CA LEU A 334 -9.27 -3.43 -5.85
C LEU A 334 -10.14 -3.11 -7.07
N SER A 335 -9.48 -2.72 -8.17
CA SER A 335 -10.13 -2.46 -9.45
C SER A 335 -10.56 -3.79 -10.09
N PRO A 336 -11.73 -3.85 -10.77
CA PRO A 336 -12.19 -5.04 -11.50
C PRO A 336 -11.46 -5.22 -12.85
N ASP A 337 -10.19 -4.79 -12.98
CA ASP A 337 -9.47 -4.85 -14.25
C ASP A 337 -9.41 -6.28 -14.81
N PRO A 338 -9.44 -6.47 -16.14
CA PRO A 338 -9.50 -7.79 -16.78
C PRO A 338 -8.24 -8.66 -16.60
N VAL A 339 -7.23 -8.17 -15.87
CA VAL A 339 -6.09 -8.98 -15.39
C VAL A 339 -6.45 -9.69 -14.08
N ASN A 340 -7.53 -9.27 -13.43
CA ASN A 340 -8.07 -9.88 -12.24
C ASN A 340 -9.11 -10.96 -12.63
N ASP A 341 -8.64 -12.04 -13.26
CA ASP A 341 -9.16 -13.40 -12.96
C ASP A 341 -8.69 -13.81 -11.54
N VAL A 342 -8.75 -12.86 -10.60
CA VAL A 342 -8.57 -13.09 -9.17
C VAL A 342 -9.81 -13.90 -8.78
N LYS A 343 -9.70 -15.23 -8.86
CA LYS A 343 -10.62 -16.10 -8.13
C LYS A 343 -10.46 -15.76 -6.67
N LEU A 344 -11.36 -14.91 -6.17
CA LEU A 344 -11.46 -14.56 -4.76
C LEU A 344 -11.62 -15.88 -3.99
N SER A 345 -10.67 -16.15 -3.10
CA SER A 345 -10.49 -17.45 -2.45
C SER A 345 -11.62 -17.77 -1.46
N ASN A 346 -12.40 -16.78 -1.04
CA ASN A 346 -13.49 -16.93 -0.11
C ASN A 346 -14.85 -17.05 -0.86
N PRO A 347 -15.66 -18.11 -0.65
CA PRO A 347 -16.98 -18.28 -1.25
C PRO A 347 -17.95 -17.12 -1.01
N ALA A 348 -17.84 -16.41 0.13
CA ALA A 348 -18.65 -15.21 0.39
C ALA A 348 -18.34 -14.06 -0.58
N GLN A 349 -17.14 -14.05 -1.16
CA GLN A 349 -16.65 -13.03 -2.09
C GLN A 349 -17.10 -13.27 -3.54
N GLN A 350 -17.57 -14.49 -3.85
CA GLN A 350 -18.07 -14.87 -5.18
C GLN A 350 -19.45 -14.29 -5.49
N ASN A 351 -20.19 -13.86 -4.46
CA ASN A 351 -21.50 -13.24 -4.59
C ASN A 351 -21.46 -11.70 -4.76
N PHE A 352 -20.28 -11.08 -4.76
CA PHE A 352 -20.18 -9.64 -4.95
C PHE A 352 -20.29 -9.26 -6.43
N ILE A 353 -21.17 -8.31 -6.70
CA ILE A 353 -21.36 -7.74 -8.00
C ILE A 353 -20.14 -6.84 -8.32
N PRO A 354 -19.34 -7.14 -9.37
CA PRO A 354 -18.16 -6.35 -9.68
C PRO A 354 -18.56 -4.95 -10.15
N TRP A 355 -17.82 -3.94 -9.69
CA TRP A 355 -17.93 -2.57 -10.18
C TRP A 355 -17.75 -2.53 -11.71
N LYS A 356 -18.46 -1.61 -12.37
CA LYS A 356 -18.24 -1.26 -13.77
C LYS A 356 -17.31 -0.06 -13.82
N ARG A 357 -16.28 -0.12 -14.66
CA ARG A 357 -15.21 0.87 -14.74
C ARG A 357 -15.17 1.55 -16.10
N MET A 358 -14.96 2.86 -16.09
CA MET A 358 -14.51 3.64 -17.25
C MET A 358 -13.28 4.45 -16.87
N ALA A 359 -12.38 4.70 -17.82
CA ALA A 359 -11.20 5.54 -17.60
C ALA A 359 -10.85 6.37 -18.82
N PHE A 360 -10.41 7.60 -18.57
CA PHE A 360 -10.15 8.62 -19.59
C PHE A 360 -8.84 9.34 -19.28
N GLU A 361 -7.91 9.27 -20.22
CA GLU A 361 -6.71 10.12 -20.21
C GLU A 361 -7.10 11.52 -20.71
N GLY A 362 -6.64 12.55 -20.01
CA GLY A 362 -6.87 13.95 -20.38
C GLY A 362 -5.70 14.83 -20.00
N ALA A 363 -5.77 16.10 -20.39
CA ALA A 363 -4.73 17.08 -20.08
C ALA A 363 -5.32 18.48 -19.84
N TRP A 364 -4.73 19.17 -18.87
CA TRP A 364 -4.85 20.62 -18.69
C TRP A 364 -3.73 21.27 -19.50
N ILE A 365 -4.09 22.02 -20.54
CA ILE A 365 -3.17 22.71 -21.43
C ILE A 365 -3.24 24.22 -21.12
N PRO A 366 -2.14 24.86 -20.67
CA PRO A 366 -2.12 26.29 -20.40
C PRO A 366 -2.63 27.12 -21.57
N GLY A 367 -3.50 28.11 -21.29
CA GLY A 367 -4.13 28.95 -22.31
C GLY A 367 -5.22 28.28 -23.15
N GLN A 368 -5.51 26.99 -22.95
CA GLN A 368 -6.54 26.26 -23.71
C GLN A 368 -7.56 25.57 -22.79
N SER A 369 -7.12 24.54 -22.04
CA SER A 369 -7.98 23.69 -21.22
C SER A 369 -7.63 23.68 -19.73
N ALA A 370 -6.64 24.47 -19.31
CA ALA A 370 -6.27 24.66 -17.91
C ALA A 370 -7.11 25.78 -17.28
N GLY A 371 -8.40 25.52 -17.06
CA GLY A 371 -9.38 26.54 -16.68
C GLY A 371 -9.37 26.95 -15.20
N GLY A 372 -8.71 26.18 -14.33
CA GLY A 372 -8.77 26.37 -12.87
C GLY A 372 -10.12 25.96 -12.30
N CYS A 373 -10.32 26.07 -10.98
CA CYS A 373 -11.55 25.68 -10.30
C CYS A 373 -12.71 26.68 -10.52
N MET A 374 -13.91 26.37 -9.99
CA MET A 374 -15.13 27.18 -10.16
C MET A 374 -15.02 28.65 -9.68
N ASN A 375 -13.99 28.98 -8.90
CA ASN A 375 -13.71 30.36 -8.48
C ASN A 375 -13.25 31.25 -9.66
N HIS A 376 -12.87 30.65 -10.79
CA HIS A 376 -12.37 31.35 -11.96
C HIS A 376 -13.40 31.33 -13.11
N ASN A 377 -13.52 32.45 -13.84
CA ASN A 377 -14.41 32.54 -15.00
C ASN A 377 -13.96 31.65 -16.18
N THR A 378 -12.78 31.06 -16.11
CA THR A 378 -12.21 30.12 -17.09
C THR A 378 -12.58 28.66 -16.80
N PHE A 379 -13.30 28.35 -15.71
CA PHE A 379 -13.62 26.98 -15.32
C PHE A 379 -14.27 26.15 -16.43
N ALA A 380 -15.15 26.75 -17.24
CA ALA A 380 -15.82 26.07 -18.35
C ALA A 380 -14.88 25.59 -19.47
N THR A 381 -13.63 26.07 -19.52
CA THR A 381 -12.62 25.65 -20.50
C THR A 381 -11.95 24.32 -20.12
N ASN A 382 -12.08 23.86 -18.87
CA ASN A 382 -11.59 22.55 -18.48
C ASN A 382 -12.29 21.44 -19.29
N PRO A 383 -11.64 20.28 -19.49
CA PRO A 383 -12.28 19.14 -20.14
C PRO A 383 -13.60 18.74 -19.45
N GLN A 384 -14.63 18.41 -20.23
CA GLN A 384 -15.96 18.05 -19.72
C GLN A 384 -16.32 16.64 -20.18
N TYR A 385 -16.66 15.77 -19.24
CA TYR A 385 -16.99 14.37 -19.50
C TYR A 385 -18.44 14.09 -19.13
N PHE A 386 -19.22 13.52 -20.06
CA PHE A 386 -20.66 13.34 -19.91
C PHE A 386 -21.02 11.86 -19.77
N PHE A 387 -21.81 11.55 -18.74
CA PHE A 387 -22.17 10.18 -18.38
C PHE A 387 -23.66 10.05 -18.08
N ASP A 388 -24.25 8.96 -18.55
CA ASP A 388 -25.57 8.50 -18.14
C ASP A 388 -25.42 7.44 -17.05
N PHE A 389 -25.93 7.76 -15.86
CA PHE A 389 -26.03 6.82 -14.75
C PHE A 389 -27.45 6.29 -14.67
N THR A 390 -27.57 4.98 -14.47
CA THR A 390 -28.85 4.28 -14.32
C THR A 390 -28.83 3.52 -13.00
N ALA A 391 -29.84 3.72 -12.16
CA ALA A 391 -30.01 2.99 -10.91
C ALA A 391 -30.09 1.47 -11.14
N SER A 392 -29.53 0.71 -10.20
CA SER A 392 -29.62 -0.75 -10.22
C SER A 392 -30.89 -1.19 -9.52
N SER A 393 -31.65 -2.13 -10.08
CA SER A 393 -32.82 -2.71 -9.40
C SER A 393 -32.46 -3.89 -8.48
N VAL A 394 -31.17 -4.16 -8.26
CA VAL A 394 -30.68 -5.46 -7.75
C VAL A 394 -30.67 -5.55 -6.22
N ASP A 395 -30.66 -4.43 -5.50
CA ASP A 395 -30.57 -4.38 -4.03
C ASP A 395 -31.79 -3.73 -3.35
N GLY A 396 -32.84 -3.41 -4.11
CA GLY A 396 -34.03 -2.73 -3.58
C GLY A 396 -33.83 -1.23 -3.30
N SER A 397 -32.69 -0.64 -3.67
CA SER A 397 -32.46 0.81 -3.65
C SER A 397 -33.14 1.46 -4.87
N ALA A 398 -34.45 1.66 -4.79
CA ALA A 398 -35.32 1.83 -5.95
C ALA A 398 -35.03 3.02 -6.90
N ASP A 399 -34.12 3.97 -6.59
CA ASP A 399 -33.95 5.19 -7.41
C ASP A 399 -32.52 5.76 -7.53
N LYS A 400 -31.48 5.11 -6.96
CA LYS A 400 -30.11 5.68 -6.92
C LYS A 400 -29.05 4.70 -7.44
N CYS A 401 -27.93 5.27 -7.89
CA CYS A 401 -26.75 4.57 -8.36
C CYS A 401 -25.55 5.03 -7.53
N THR A 402 -24.79 4.10 -6.96
CA THR A 402 -23.52 4.41 -6.30
C THR A 402 -22.43 4.61 -7.35
N VAL A 403 -21.78 5.77 -7.32
CA VAL A 403 -20.70 6.14 -8.24
C VAL A 403 -19.49 6.60 -7.44
N VAL A 404 -18.31 6.08 -7.78
CA VAL A 404 -17.02 6.58 -7.29
C VAL A 404 -16.27 7.20 -8.46
N VAL A 405 -15.90 8.47 -8.31
CA VAL A 405 -15.09 9.20 -9.30
C VAL A 405 -13.70 9.39 -8.72
N SER A 406 -12.69 9.10 -9.52
CA SER A 406 -11.27 9.18 -9.16
C SER A 406 -10.54 10.01 -10.20
N LEU A 407 -9.80 11.02 -9.75
CA LEU A 407 -8.97 11.88 -10.59
C LEU A 407 -7.52 11.76 -10.15
N ILE A 408 -6.67 11.22 -11.02
CA ILE A 408 -5.23 11.07 -10.79
C ILE A 408 -4.48 12.06 -11.66
N GLN A 409 -3.55 12.82 -11.11
CA GLN A 409 -2.60 13.60 -11.91
C GLN A 409 -1.33 12.79 -12.19
N GLN A 410 -0.81 12.90 -13.41
CA GLN A 410 0.45 12.26 -13.77
C GLN A 410 1.60 13.00 -13.08
N THR A 411 2.31 12.31 -12.20
CA THR A 411 3.49 12.84 -11.53
C THR A 411 4.77 12.26 -12.13
N ALA A 412 5.86 13.00 -12.06
CA ALA A 412 7.19 12.45 -12.29
C ALA A 412 7.59 11.48 -11.16
N SER A 413 8.74 10.81 -11.30
CA SER A 413 9.27 9.95 -10.23
C SER A 413 9.56 10.77 -8.96
N ARG A 414 9.46 10.13 -7.79
CA ARG A 414 9.63 10.80 -6.49
C ARG A 414 11.03 11.44 -6.37
N SER A 415 12.06 10.79 -6.90
CA SER A 415 13.42 11.35 -6.97
C SER A 415 13.46 12.65 -7.77
N TYR A 416 12.86 12.67 -8.96
CA TYR A 416 12.82 13.87 -9.81
C TYR A 416 12.04 15.00 -9.15
N THR A 417 10.86 14.72 -8.57
CA THR A 417 10.07 15.74 -7.88
C THR A 417 10.82 16.36 -6.70
N ARG A 418 11.59 15.57 -5.94
CA ARG A 418 12.41 16.07 -4.83
C ARG A 418 13.56 16.94 -5.33
N LYS A 419 14.26 16.48 -6.37
CA LYS A 419 15.43 17.17 -6.92
C LYS A 419 15.08 18.53 -7.52
N GLU A 420 14.00 18.59 -8.27
CA GLU A 420 13.59 19.80 -9.00
C GLU A 420 12.63 20.70 -8.21
N GLY A 421 12.24 20.29 -6.98
CA GLY A 421 11.26 21.03 -6.18
C GLY A 421 9.86 21.11 -6.83
N LEU A 422 9.55 20.19 -7.74
CA LEU A 422 8.28 20.16 -8.46
C LEU A 422 7.20 19.58 -7.56
N GLY A 423 6.31 20.45 -7.07
CA GLY A 423 5.11 20.05 -6.32
C GLY A 423 4.04 19.45 -7.23
N LYS A 424 3.14 18.66 -6.66
CA LYS A 424 1.90 18.27 -7.36
C LYS A 424 0.97 19.49 -7.39
N SER A 425 0.08 19.55 -8.39
CA SER A 425 -0.95 20.59 -8.43
C SER A 425 -2.04 20.28 -7.40
N CYS A 426 -2.69 21.31 -6.86
CA CYS A 426 -3.95 21.11 -6.14
C CYS A 426 -5.03 20.72 -7.16
N ILE A 427 -5.58 19.52 -7.08
CA ILE A 427 -6.56 18.99 -8.04
C ILE A 427 -7.90 18.71 -7.37
N GLY A 428 -8.95 18.70 -8.18
CA GLY A 428 -10.32 18.41 -7.77
C GLY A 428 -11.23 18.28 -8.98
N PHE A 429 -12.47 17.87 -8.75
CA PHE A 429 -13.48 17.81 -9.80
C PHE A 429 -14.85 18.22 -9.28
N ARG A 430 -15.71 18.63 -10.21
CA ARG A 430 -17.13 18.93 -9.95
C ARG A 430 -17.98 18.08 -10.85
N MET A 431 -19.10 17.60 -10.32
CA MET A 431 -20.10 16.84 -11.05
C MET A 431 -21.45 17.54 -11.00
N PHE A 432 -22.14 17.67 -12.13
CA PHE A 432 -23.44 18.34 -12.22
C PHE A 432 -24.42 17.44 -12.94
N ARG A 433 -25.67 17.38 -12.46
CA ARG A 433 -26.75 16.78 -13.23
C ARG A 433 -27.14 17.73 -14.36
N ILE A 434 -27.31 17.21 -15.56
CA ILE A 434 -27.75 18.01 -16.71
C ILE A 434 -29.20 17.64 -17.06
N PRO A 435 -30.14 18.61 -17.13
CA PRO A 435 -31.52 18.32 -17.54
C PRO A 435 -31.62 17.92 -19.01
N ARG A 436 -30.75 18.49 -19.85
CA ARG A 436 -30.68 18.24 -21.29
C ARG A 436 -29.27 18.47 -21.80
N TYR A 437 -28.74 17.51 -22.56
CA TYR A 437 -27.47 17.68 -23.25
C TYR A 437 -27.62 18.66 -24.42
N THR A 438 -26.83 19.73 -24.41
CA THR A 438 -26.82 20.77 -25.45
C THR A 438 -25.43 21.09 -26.00
N GLY A 439 -24.42 20.27 -25.65
CA GLY A 439 -23.01 20.49 -25.96
C GLY A 439 -22.18 20.74 -24.70
N LEU A 440 -21.06 21.48 -24.85
CA LEU A 440 -20.26 21.91 -23.71
C LEU A 440 -21.05 22.90 -22.84
N MET A 441 -20.96 22.73 -21.53
CA MET A 441 -21.59 23.63 -20.57
C MET A 441 -20.73 24.87 -20.38
N ASP A 442 -21.38 26.03 -20.28
CA ASP A 442 -20.73 27.33 -20.08
C ASP A 442 -20.71 27.74 -18.60
N MET A 443 -20.08 28.88 -18.30
CA MET A 443 -20.06 29.41 -16.93
C MET A 443 -21.46 29.77 -16.41
N SER A 444 -22.40 30.13 -17.29
CA SER A 444 -23.77 30.45 -16.90
C SER A 444 -24.47 29.23 -16.32
N PHE A 445 -24.30 28.08 -16.96
CA PHE A 445 -24.74 26.78 -16.44
C PHE A 445 -24.09 26.46 -15.09
N PHE A 446 -22.75 26.49 -15.01
CA PHE A 446 -22.04 26.07 -13.79
C PHE A 446 -22.31 26.97 -12.57
N LYS A 447 -22.65 28.24 -12.77
CA LYS A 447 -23.04 29.16 -11.69
C LYS A 447 -24.47 28.95 -11.21
N ARG A 448 -25.35 28.43 -12.07
CA ARG A 448 -26.78 28.22 -11.78
C ARG A 448 -27.04 26.86 -11.15
N GLU A 449 -26.41 25.80 -11.67
CA GLU A 449 -26.68 24.43 -11.23
C GLU A 449 -25.90 24.05 -9.96
N ARG A 450 -26.51 23.21 -9.12
CA ARG A 450 -25.86 22.68 -7.93
C ARG A 450 -24.84 21.60 -8.31
N SER A 451 -23.59 21.78 -7.90
CA SER A 451 -22.54 20.77 -8.07
C SER A 451 -22.50 19.77 -6.91
N LEU A 452 -22.19 18.52 -7.22
CA LEU A 452 -21.51 17.59 -6.33
C LEU A 452 -20.00 17.82 -6.44
N SER A 453 -19.26 17.76 -5.33
CA SER A 453 -17.83 18.11 -5.29
C SER A 453 -17.00 16.95 -4.78
N SER A 454 -15.77 16.83 -5.26
CA SER A 454 -14.75 15.96 -4.68
C SER A 454 -14.21 16.42 -3.32
N GLY A 455 -14.92 17.32 -2.61
CA GLY A 455 -14.40 18.04 -1.45
C GLY A 455 -13.43 19.18 -1.81
N SER A 456 -12.55 19.52 -0.86
CA SER A 456 -11.49 20.52 -1.01
C SER A 456 -10.46 20.07 -2.05
N TYR A 457 -9.89 21.01 -2.79
CA TYR A 457 -8.79 20.71 -3.71
C TYR A 457 -7.55 20.38 -2.90
N ILE A 458 -6.92 19.24 -3.18
CA ILE A 458 -5.79 18.73 -2.41
C ILE A 458 -4.56 18.55 -3.30
N ASN A 459 -3.40 18.79 -2.71
CA ASN A 459 -2.10 18.53 -3.32
C ASN A 459 -1.72 17.04 -3.13
N SER A 460 -2.43 16.16 -3.83
CA SER A 460 -2.25 14.71 -3.76
C SER A 460 -2.11 14.11 -5.16
N ARG A 461 -1.61 12.87 -5.25
CA ARG A 461 -1.52 12.16 -6.54
C ARG A 461 -2.90 11.87 -7.12
N GLU A 462 -3.85 11.54 -6.25
CA GLU A 462 -5.23 11.23 -6.57
C GLU A 462 -6.18 11.93 -5.60
N ILE A 463 -7.33 12.36 -6.11
CA ILE A 463 -8.52 12.71 -5.32
C ILE A 463 -9.69 11.86 -5.79
N SER A 464 -10.43 11.28 -4.86
CA SER A 464 -11.59 10.44 -5.14
C SER A 464 -12.79 10.88 -4.30
N ALA A 465 -13.99 10.63 -4.80
CA ALA A 465 -15.21 10.83 -4.02
C ALA A 465 -16.30 9.84 -4.44
N ARG A 466 -17.08 9.42 -3.45
CA ARG A 466 -18.25 8.55 -3.58
C ARG A 466 -19.52 9.40 -3.60
N PHE A 467 -20.44 9.05 -4.48
CA PHE A 467 -21.73 9.71 -4.65
C PHE A 467 -22.84 8.68 -4.75
N GLU A 468 -24.00 8.98 -4.19
CA GLU A 468 -25.25 8.35 -4.58
C GLU A 468 -26.02 9.31 -5.49
N VAL A 469 -26.21 8.93 -6.75
CA VAL A 469 -26.83 9.78 -7.77
C VAL A 469 -28.12 9.16 -8.28
N ALA A 470 -29.14 9.98 -8.51
CA ALA A 470 -30.35 9.53 -9.19
C ALA A 470 -30.06 9.27 -10.68
N THR A 471 -30.85 8.39 -11.30
CA THR A 471 -30.79 8.13 -12.74
C THR A 471 -30.84 9.44 -13.55
N GLY A 472 -29.94 9.56 -14.53
CA GLY A 472 -29.89 10.70 -15.46
C GLY A 472 -28.49 10.98 -15.97
N THR A 473 -28.38 12.07 -16.73
CA THR A 473 -27.12 12.50 -17.34
C THR A 473 -26.39 13.49 -16.43
N TYR A 474 -25.07 13.33 -16.35
CA TYR A 474 -24.18 14.15 -15.54
C TYR A 474 -22.96 14.58 -16.34
N VAL A 475 -22.42 15.76 -16.00
CA VAL A 475 -21.12 16.23 -16.49
C VAL A 475 -20.12 16.25 -15.35
N ILE A 476 -18.94 15.69 -15.57
CA ILE A 476 -17.79 15.71 -14.66
C ILE A 476 -16.73 16.62 -15.27
N VAL A 477 -16.27 17.60 -14.50
CA VAL A 477 -15.26 18.58 -14.89
C VAL A 477 -14.06 18.48 -13.95
N PRO A 478 -12.98 17.76 -14.36
CA PRO A 478 -11.72 17.73 -13.63
C PRO A 478 -10.91 19.01 -13.87
N SER A 479 -10.36 19.58 -12.80
CA SER A 479 -9.55 20.81 -12.88
C SER A 479 -8.45 20.86 -11.82
N THR A 480 -7.45 21.69 -12.09
CA THR A 480 -6.55 22.22 -11.06
C THR A 480 -7.25 23.34 -10.28
N PHE A 481 -6.71 23.70 -9.11
CA PHE A 481 -7.24 24.80 -8.32
C PHE A 481 -7.04 26.14 -9.06
N GLU A 482 -5.79 26.45 -9.38
CA GLU A 482 -5.42 27.64 -10.17
C GLU A 482 -5.55 27.39 -11.68
N PRO A 483 -5.89 28.42 -12.47
CA PRO A 483 -5.88 28.35 -13.94
C PRO A 483 -4.45 28.32 -14.49
N ASN A 484 -4.31 27.93 -15.76
CA ASN A 484 -3.04 27.82 -16.49
C ASN A 484 -2.01 26.85 -15.90
N MET A 485 -2.42 26.00 -14.96
CA MET A 485 -1.60 24.89 -14.48
C MET A 485 -1.67 23.73 -15.49
N GLY A 486 -0.54 23.40 -16.11
CA GLY A 486 -0.43 22.33 -17.09
C GLY A 486 -0.23 20.95 -16.44
N GLY A 487 -0.80 19.90 -17.03
CA GLY A 487 -0.56 18.53 -16.58
C GLY A 487 -1.49 17.50 -17.21
N ASN A 488 -1.07 16.24 -17.22
CA ASN A 488 -1.89 15.11 -17.65
C ASN A 488 -2.65 14.53 -16.46
N PHE A 489 -3.85 14.00 -16.71
CA PHE A 489 -4.66 13.33 -15.70
C PHE A 489 -5.35 12.07 -16.24
N LEU A 490 -5.71 11.18 -15.32
CA LEU A 490 -6.53 10.01 -15.56
C LEU A 490 -7.80 10.15 -14.73
N LEU A 491 -8.94 10.29 -15.40
CA LEU A 491 -10.27 10.28 -14.78
C LEU A 491 -10.82 8.86 -14.83
N ARG A 492 -11.20 8.29 -13.69
CA ARG A 492 -11.79 6.95 -13.57
C ARG A 492 -13.16 7.05 -12.91
N ILE A 493 -14.12 6.31 -13.44
CA ILE A 493 -15.49 6.24 -12.94
C ILE A 493 -15.79 4.78 -12.65
N PHE A 494 -16.29 4.52 -11.44
CA PHE A 494 -16.72 3.22 -10.99
C PHE A 494 -18.18 3.31 -10.59
N SER A 495 -19.03 2.43 -11.11
CA SER A 495 -20.43 2.36 -10.70
C SER A 495 -20.85 0.92 -10.42
N GLU A 496 -21.90 0.76 -9.62
CA GLU A 496 -22.63 -0.51 -9.59
C GLU A 496 -23.26 -0.77 -10.97
N PRO A 497 -23.48 -2.03 -11.36
CA PRO A 497 -24.17 -2.32 -12.61
C PRO A 497 -25.59 -1.73 -12.62
N PRO A 498 -26.09 -1.27 -13.77
CA PRO A 498 -25.47 -1.36 -15.11
C PRO A 498 -24.27 -0.41 -15.29
N ALA A 499 -23.41 -0.72 -16.26
CA ALA A 499 -22.24 0.11 -16.55
C ALA A 499 -22.67 1.52 -16.95
N PRO A 500 -21.92 2.57 -16.55
CA PRO A 500 -22.24 3.91 -16.99
C PRO A 500 -22.04 4.00 -18.50
N GLN A 501 -22.89 4.76 -19.16
CA GLN A 501 -22.78 4.97 -20.60
C GLN A 501 -22.25 6.38 -20.84
N MET A 502 -21.34 6.53 -21.81
CA MET A 502 -21.01 7.88 -22.27
C MET A 502 -22.22 8.43 -23.01
N ALA A 503 -22.66 9.62 -22.63
CA ALA A 503 -23.66 10.34 -23.41
C ALA A 503 -23.10 10.56 -24.84
N PRO A 504 -23.91 10.41 -25.90
CA PRO A 504 -23.43 10.43 -27.28
C PRO A 504 -22.64 11.72 -27.58
N GLN A 505 -21.32 11.56 -27.76
CA GLN A 505 -20.42 12.63 -28.17
C GLN A 505 -20.53 12.83 -29.68
N GLN A 506 -20.97 14.00 -30.14
CA GLN A 506 -20.53 14.47 -31.45
C GLN A 506 -19.04 14.80 -31.33
N ALA A 507 -18.23 14.14 -32.15
CA ALA A 507 -16.77 14.11 -32.12
C ALA A 507 -16.09 15.41 -31.66
N TYR A 508 -15.41 15.37 -30.50
CA TYR A 508 -14.45 16.40 -30.13
C TYR A 508 -13.07 16.06 -30.71
N PRO A 509 -12.37 17.00 -31.35
CA PRO A 509 -10.99 16.82 -31.76
C PRO A 509 -10.09 17.02 -30.54
N HIS A 510 -9.93 16.00 -29.71
CA HIS A 510 -8.76 15.92 -28.82
C HIS A 510 -7.66 15.09 -29.51
N PRO A 511 -6.38 15.48 -29.39
CA PRO A 511 -5.28 14.68 -29.92
C PRO A 511 -5.27 13.32 -29.22
N GLN A 512 -5.58 12.27 -29.97
CA GLN A 512 -5.49 10.86 -29.59
C GLN A 512 -6.27 10.45 -28.33
N GLN A 513 -7.58 10.26 -28.49
CA GLN A 513 -8.27 9.22 -27.71
C GLN A 513 -7.68 7.85 -28.12
N GLN A 514 -6.60 7.41 -27.47
CA GLN A 514 -6.25 5.98 -27.49
C GLN A 514 -7.23 5.26 -26.58
N GLN A 515 -8.32 4.79 -27.18
CA GLN A 515 -9.09 3.70 -26.59
C GLN A 515 -8.13 2.51 -26.48
N TRP A 516 -7.78 2.11 -25.27
CA TRP A 516 -6.90 0.96 -25.08
C TRP A 516 -7.65 -0.31 -25.53
N GLY A 517 -7.16 -0.93 -26.60
CA GLY A 517 -7.48 -2.33 -26.90
C GLY A 517 -7.07 -3.21 -25.71
N ALA A 518 -7.76 -4.33 -25.55
CA ALA A 518 -7.41 -5.32 -24.53
C ALA A 518 -5.90 -5.62 -24.56
N PRO A 519 -5.25 -5.85 -23.39
CA PRO A 519 -3.85 -6.26 -23.37
C PRO A 519 -3.66 -7.47 -24.30
N PRO A 520 -2.51 -7.59 -24.99
CA PRO A 520 -2.25 -8.73 -25.86
C PRO A 520 -2.48 -10.01 -25.07
N GLN A 521 -3.38 -10.87 -25.55
CA GLN A 521 -3.47 -12.23 -25.04
C GLN A 521 -2.15 -12.93 -25.39
N VAL A 522 -1.22 -12.97 -24.44
CA VAL A 522 -0.08 -13.87 -24.52
C VAL A 522 -0.67 -15.27 -24.32
N GLN A 523 -0.81 -16.01 -25.41
CA GLN A 523 -1.12 -17.44 -25.34
C GLN A 523 0.04 -18.14 -24.62
N TYR A 524 -0.17 -18.47 -23.35
CA TYR A 524 0.73 -19.35 -22.62
C TYR A 524 0.60 -20.75 -23.21
N ALA A 525 1.71 -21.31 -23.69
CA ALA A 525 1.79 -22.73 -23.95
C ALA A 525 1.52 -23.47 -22.64
N HIS A 526 0.43 -24.22 -22.57
CA HIS A 526 0.09 -25.04 -21.41
C HIS A 526 1.23 -26.00 -21.09
N ALA A 527 1.90 -25.79 -19.94
CA ALA A 527 2.66 -26.86 -19.32
C ALA A 527 1.69 -27.98 -18.92
N PRO A 528 2.06 -29.26 -19.05
CA PRO A 528 1.18 -30.36 -18.68
C PRO A 528 0.77 -30.25 -17.19
N PRO A 529 -0.49 -30.57 -16.83
CA PRO A 529 -0.94 -30.48 -15.45
C PRO A 529 -0.12 -31.45 -14.59
N GLN A 530 0.69 -30.90 -13.69
CA GLN A 530 1.20 -31.65 -12.55
C GLN A 530 0.04 -31.90 -11.58
N ALA A 531 -0.07 -33.15 -11.12
CA ALA A 531 -1.14 -33.60 -10.22
C ALA A 531 -1.19 -32.74 -8.94
N PRO A 532 -2.39 -32.51 -8.38
CA PRO A 532 -2.52 -31.72 -7.16
C PRO A 532 -1.77 -32.38 -6.00
N TYR A 533 -0.84 -31.62 -5.42
CA TYR A 533 -0.14 -31.98 -4.20
C TYR A 533 -1.15 -32.07 -3.05
N ALA A 534 -1.42 -33.30 -2.58
CA ALA A 534 -2.18 -33.53 -1.37
C ALA A 534 -1.26 -33.32 -0.16
N PRO A 535 -1.62 -32.47 0.83
CA PRO A 535 -0.85 -32.37 2.07
C PRO A 535 -0.90 -33.72 2.81
N PRO A 536 0.22 -34.19 3.40
CA PRO A 536 0.22 -35.43 4.15
C PRO A 536 -0.66 -35.32 5.42
N PRO A 537 -1.38 -36.38 5.80
CA PRO A 537 -2.20 -36.36 7.00
C PRO A 537 -1.33 -36.24 8.26
N TYR A 538 -1.78 -35.39 9.19
CA TYR A 538 -1.21 -35.27 10.54
C TYR A 538 -1.23 -36.63 11.25
N ALA A 539 -0.06 -37.24 11.41
CA ALA A 539 0.14 -38.36 12.31
C ALA A 539 0.51 -37.82 13.70
N ALA A 540 -0.36 -38.06 14.69
CA ALA A 540 -0.09 -37.78 16.08
C ALA A 540 1.14 -38.56 16.56
N ALA A 541 2.20 -37.85 16.93
CA ALA A 541 3.36 -38.45 17.57
C ALA A 541 2.99 -38.92 18.99
N GLN A 542 2.83 -40.23 19.15
CA GLN A 542 2.80 -40.89 20.45
C GLN A 542 4.23 -40.95 21.01
N TYR A 543 4.46 -40.33 22.17
CA TYR A 543 5.70 -40.48 22.93
C TYR A 543 5.73 -41.83 23.66
N PRO A 544 6.85 -42.58 23.68
CA PRO A 544 7.01 -43.74 24.55
C PRO A 544 7.33 -43.34 26.01
N PRO A 545 6.97 -44.17 27.01
CA PRO A 545 7.14 -43.83 28.42
C PRO A 545 8.58 -43.98 28.91
N ALA A 546 8.99 -43.07 29.80
CA ALA A 546 10.28 -43.06 30.47
C ALA A 546 10.45 -44.22 31.46
N GLN A 547 11.55 -44.96 31.34
CA GLN A 547 12.02 -45.91 32.35
C GLN A 547 12.92 -45.19 33.37
N GLN A 548 12.63 -45.40 34.65
CA GLN A 548 13.48 -45.06 35.79
C GLN A 548 14.62 -46.09 35.90
N ASN A 549 15.87 -45.63 36.06
CA ASN A 549 16.73 -46.03 37.19
C ASN A 549 18.15 -45.40 37.16
N MET A 550 18.46 -44.71 38.26
CA MET A 550 19.62 -44.83 39.15
C MET A 550 21.09 -44.70 38.69
N MET A 551 21.79 -43.89 39.50
CA MET A 551 23.19 -43.94 39.98
C MET A 551 24.32 -43.25 39.19
N GLY A 552 25.12 -42.49 39.96
CA GLY A 552 26.55 -42.26 39.70
C GLY A 552 26.99 -40.80 39.76
N GLY A 553 27.42 -40.33 40.94
CA GLY A 553 27.91 -38.96 41.17
C GLY A 553 29.37 -38.71 40.78
N TYR A 554 29.78 -37.43 40.83
CA TYR A 554 31.16 -36.91 40.89
C TYR A 554 31.13 -35.42 41.35
N PRO A 555 32.25 -34.80 41.79
CA PRO A 555 32.37 -34.08 43.07
C PRO A 555 32.58 -32.54 42.90
N PRO A 556 32.86 -31.75 43.97
CA PRO A 556 32.37 -30.37 44.08
C PRO A 556 33.37 -29.24 43.76
N SER A 557 32.76 -28.07 43.53
CA SER A 557 33.16 -26.69 43.87
C SER A 557 34.40 -26.06 43.24
N TYR A 558 34.16 -24.96 42.49
CA TYR A 558 34.82 -23.67 42.72
C TYR A 558 33.80 -22.54 42.55
N GLY A 559 33.54 -21.81 43.64
CA GLY A 559 32.68 -20.64 43.65
C GLY A 559 33.38 -19.41 43.08
N VAL A 560 32.66 -18.65 42.25
CA VAL A 560 33.06 -17.32 41.77
C VAL A 560 32.24 -16.29 42.57
N PRO A 561 32.85 -15.27 43.19
CA PRO A 561 32.16 -14.32 44.05
C PRO A 561 31.32 -13.29 43.27
N PRO A 562 30.30 -12.67 43.91
CA PRO A 562 29.38 -11.75 43.25
C PRO A 562 30.03 -10.40 42.95
N ALA A 563 29.74 -9.85 41.77
CA ALA A 563 30.17 -8.52 41.36
C ALA A 563 29.43 -7.42 42.14
N GLN A 564 30.20 -6.46 42.67
CA GLN A 564 29.70 -5.30 43.40
C GLN A 564 29.06 -4.25 42.46
N PRO A 565 28.08 -3.46 42.94
CA PRO A 565 27.45 -2.40 42.17
C PRO A 565 28.36 -1.16 42.03
N LEU A 566 28.41 -0.60 40.82
CA LEU A 566 29.11 0.67 40.53
C LEU A 566 28.36 1.88 41.12
N PRO A 567 29.08 2.89 41.63
CA PRO A 567 28.47 4.11 42.17
C PRO A 567 28.02 5.09 41.06
N PRO A 568 27.07 6.01 41.36
CA PRO A 568 26.48 6.90 40.38
C PRO A 568 27.47 8.00 39.95
N THR A 569 27.62 8.19 38.64
CA THR A 569 28.33 9.32 38.06
C THR A 569 27.47 10.58 38.17
N GLY A 570 27.97 11.59 38.89
CA GLY A 570 27.34 12.92 39.00
C GLY A 570 27.39 13.73 37.69
N PRO A 571 26.62 14.84 37.61
CA PRO A 571 26.49 15.62 36.39
C PRO A 571 27.69 16.57 36.20
N PRO A 572 28.07 16.91 34.95
CA PRO A 572 29.03 17.96 34.69
C PRO A 572 28.39 19.36 34.87
N PRO A 573 29.21 20.40 35.17
CA PRO A 573 28.74 21.70 35.65
C PRO A 573 28.22 22.60 34.52
N GLY A 574 27.27 23.47 34.88
CA GLY A 574 26.73 24.49 34.01
C GLY A 574 27.67 25.67 33.77
N ALA A 575 27.54 26.24 32.59
CA ALA A 575 27.81 27.64 32.30
C ALA A 575 26.78 28.12 31.27
N GLY A 576 25.88 29.02 31.70
CA GLY A 576 25.16 29.93 30.79
C GLY A 576 26.05 31.13 30.42
N PRO A 577 25.51 32.23 29.84
CA PRO A 577 24.10 32.52 29.59
C PRO A 577 23.76 33.01 28.16
N GLY A 578 22.47 32.94 27.83
CA GLY A 578 21.70 34.02 27.21
C GLY A 578 21.82 34.25 25.70
N PHE A 579 20.75 33.96 24.97
CA PHE A 579 20.13 34.90 24.02
C PHE A 579 18.67 34.50 23.81
N GLY A 580 17.76 35.35 24.27
CA GLY A 580 16.34 35.25 23.97
C GLY A 580 16.01 36.06 22.73
N TRP A 581 15.00 35.61 21.98
CA TRP A 581 14.11 36.48 21.22
C TRP A 581 12.70 35.89 21.20
N ASN A 582 11.76 36.71 21.66
CA ASN A 582 10.32 36.60 21.45
C ASN A 582 10.01 36.90 19.97
N LEU A 583 9.20 36.06 19.34
CA LEU A 583 7.90 36.39 18.71
C LEU A 583 7.36 35.17 17.95
#